data_AF-A0A2I0HF78-F1
#
_entry.id   AF-A0A2I0HF78-F1
#
_cell.length_a   1.000
_cell.length_b   1.000
_cell.length_c   1.000
_cell.angle_alpha   90.00
_cell.angle_beta   90.00
_cell.angle_gamma   90.00
#
_symmetry.space_group_name_H-M   'P 1'
#
loop_
_entity.id
_entity.type
_entity.pdbx_description
1 polymer ?
#
loop_
_entity_poly.entity_id
_entity_poly.type
_entity_poly.pdbx_seq_one_letter_code
_entity_poly.pdbx_strand_id
1 'polypeptide(L)' 'ARGLDVTRLSLLRLDEHPGPYLYPFPFAYEVKDRVQNDCVHWCLPGPIDTWNEILLE' A
#
# COMPACT_ATOMS: atom_id res chain seq x y z
N ALA A 1 12.85 18.63 15.45
CA ALA A 1 12.87 17.61 14.37
C ALA A 1 12.05 18.14 13.21
N ARG A 2 12.53 18.03 11.97
CA ARG A 2 11.73 18.32 10.78
C ARG A 2 10.87 17.09 10.53
N GLY A 3 9.55 17.25 10.48
CA GLY A 3 8.63 16.14 10.18
C GLY A 3 8.57 15.87 8.68
N LEU A 4 8.39 14.62 8.30
CA LEU A 4 8.08 14.21 6.93
C LEU A 4 6.56 14.21 6.75
N ASP A 5 6.01 15.20 6.05
CA ASP A 5 4.60 15.22 5.68
C ASP A 5 4.42 14.68 4.26
N VAL A 6 3.97 13.43 4.18
CA VAL A 6 3.65 12.73 2.92
C VAL A 6 2.14 12.60 2.72
N THR A 7 1.30 13.19 3.58
CA THR A 7 -0.14 12.94 3.62
C THR A 7 -0.83 13.13 2.27
N ARG A 8 -0.59 14.29 1.64
CA ARG A 8 -1.22 14.61 0.34
C ARG A 8 -0.68 13.73 -0.78
N LEU A 9 0.59 13.34 -0.72
CA LEU A 9 1.20 12.46 -1.71
C LEU A 9 0.61 11.05 -1.62
N SER A 10 0.49 10.52 -0.41
CA SER A 10 -0.10 9.19 -0.16
C SER A 10 -1.58 9.13 -0.53
N LEU A 11 -2.35 10.20 -0.30
CA LEU A 11 -3.77 10.26 -0.70
C LEU A 11 -4.00 10.18 -2.21
N LEU A 12 -2.99 10.47 -3.04
CA LEU A 12 -3.08 10.35 -4.50
C LEU A 12 -2.83 8.92 -5.01
N ARG A 13 -2.45 7.99 -4.13
CA ARG A 13 -1.93 6.67 -4.46
C ARG A 13 -2.80 5.50 -3.98
N LEU A 14 -4.12 5.67 -3.97
CA LEU A 14 -5.06 4.64 -3.49
C LEU A 14 -4.96 3.28 -4.24
N ASP A 15 -4.31 3.26 -5.40
CA ASP A 15 -4.03 2.09 -6.23
C ASP A 15 -2.88 1.22 -5.72
N GLU A 16 -2.00 1.76 -4.87
CA GLU A 16 -0.79 1.08 -4.42
C GLU A 16 -1.01 0.25 -3.13
N HIS A 17 -2.27 0.02 -2.75
CA HIS A 17 -2.66 -0.88 -1.67
C HIS A 17 -2.69 -2.35 -2.15
N PRO A 18 -2.35 -3.33 -1.29
CA PRO A 18 -2.26 -4.73 -1.67
C PRO A 18 -3.61 -5.39 -2.00
N GLY A 19 -4.72 -4.82 -1.55
CA GLY A 19 -6.06 -5.38 -1.77
C GLY A 19 -6.12 -6.86 -1.34
N PRO A 20 -6.54 -7.79 -2.21
CA PRO A 20 -6.54 -9.22 -1.91
C PRO A 20 -5.15 -9.84 -1.75
N TYR A 21 -4.12 -9.22 -2.31
CA TYR A 21 -2.79 -9.81 -2.47
C TYR A 21 -1.87 -9.58 -1.27
N LEU A 22 -2.43 -9.21 -0.11
CA LEU A 22 -1.67 -9.17 1.14
C LEU A 22 -1.07 -10.55 1.49
N TYR A 23 -1.75 -11.64 1.10
CA TYR A 23 -1.29 -13.01 1.27
C TYR A 23 -1.14 -13.73 -0.07
N PRO A 24 -0.23 -14.72 -0.19
CA PRO A 24 -0.06 -15.50 -1.41
C PRO A 24 -1.32 -16.28 -1.78
N PHE A 25 -1.57 -16.37 -3.10
CA PHE A 25 -2.65 -17.17 -3.68
C PHE A 25 -4.04 -16.93 -3.06
N PRO A 26 -4.53 -15.68 -3.01
CA PRO A 26 -5.77 -15.33 -2.30
C PRO A 26 -7.04 -15.98 -2.88
N PHE A 27 -6.93 -16.62 -4.05
CA PHE A 27 -8.02 -17.26 -4.79
C PHE A 27 -7.76 -18.74 -5.11
N ALA A 28 -6.76 -19.40 -4.48
CA ALA A 28 -6.40 -20.78 -4.82
C ALA A 28 -7.44 -21.83 -4.45
N TYR A 29 -8.27 -21.57 -3.43
CA TYR A 29 -9.24 -22.54 -2.94
C TYR A 29 -10.65 -22.20 -3.44
N GLU A 30 -11.15 -20.99 -3.20
CA GLU A 30 -12.41 -20.47 -3.75
C GLU A 30 -12.39 -18.93 -3.74
N VAL A 31 -13.13 -18.28 -4.66
CA VAL A 31 -13.33 -16.83 -4.61
C VAL A 31 -14.41 -16.52 -3.56
N LYS A 32 -14.03 -15.87 -2.47
CA LYS A 32 -14.98 -15.42 -1.45
C LYS A 32 -15.91 -14.34 -2.03
N ASP A 33 -17.19 -14.35 -1.60
CA ASP A 33 -18.16 -13.29 -1.93
C ASP A 33 -17.68 -11.88 -1.58
N ARG A 34 -16.74 -11.78 -0.61
CA ARG A 34 -16.11 -10.53 -0.21
C ARG A 34 -14.60 -10.69 -0.23
N VAL A 35 -13.95 -9.83 -1.01
CA VAL A 35 -12.50 -9.70 -1.04
C VAL A 35 -12.06 -8.83 0.14
N GLN A 36 -11.12 -9.33 0.94
CA GLN A 36 -10.48 -8.53 1.99
C GLN A 36 -9.59 -7.49 1.30
N ASN A 37 -9.85 -6.21 1.56
CA ASN A 37 -9.01 -5.10 1.12
C ASN A 37 -8.36 -4.46 2.33
N ASP A 38 -7.03 -4.41 2.31
CA ASP A 38 -6.26 -3.61 3.25
C ASP A 38 -6.00 -2.23 2.64
N CYS A 39 -6.53 -1.19 3.28
CA CYS A 39 -6.41 0.20 2.85
C CYS A 39 -5.44 1.01 3.73
N VAL A 40 -4.66 0.34 4.58
CA VAL A 40 -3.69 0.98 5.48
C VAL A 40 -2.27 0.66 5.04
N HIS A 41 -2.03 -0.59 4.62
CA HIS A 41 -0.71 -1.04 4.18
C HIS A 41 -0.50 -0.83 2.69
N TRP A 42 0.77 -0.77 2.28
CA TRP A 42 1.18 -0.48 0.91
C TRP A 42 1.89 -1.69 0.30
N CYS A 43 1.72 -1.89 -1.00
CA CYS A 43 2.53 -2.82 -1.77
C CYS A 43 4.00 -2.36 -1.82
N LEU A 44 4.90 -3.34 -2.00
CA LEU A 44 6.30 -3.10 -2.32
C LEU A 44 6.68 -3.82 -3.63
N PRO A 45 7.40 -3.15 -4.56
CA PRO A 45 7.76 -1.72 -4.52
C PRO A 45 6.53 -0.79 -4.60
N GLY A 46 6.61 0.41 -4.02
CA GLY A 46 5.45 1.31 -3.86
C GLY A 46 5.76 2.67 -3.22
N PRO A 47 4.76 3.41 -2.71
CA PRO A 47 4.92 4.80 -2.27
C PRO A 47 5.80 4.94 -1.04
N ILE A 48 5.98 3.86 -0.26
CA ILE A 48 6.99 3.78 0.79
C ILE A 48 8.39 4.07 0.24
N ASP A 49 8.71 3.63 -0.98
CA ASP A 49 10.00 3.89 -1.62
C ASP A 49 10.17 5.39 -1.88
N THR A 50 9.12 6.07 -2.39
CA THR A 50 9.12 7.53 -2.56
C THR A 50 9.24 8.28 -1.23
N TRP A 51 8.59 7.79 -0.16
CA TRP A 51 8.74 8.41 1.17
C TRP A 51 10.19 8.30 1.67
N ASN A 52 10.84 7.16 1.42
CA ASN A 52 12.24 6.93 1.77
C ASN A 52 13.18 7.82 0.96
N GLU A 53 12.92 8.04 -0.33
CA GLU A 53 13.68 8.98 -1.15
C GLU A 53 13.60 10.40 -0.58
N ILE A 54 12.41 10.90 -0.27
CA ILE A 54 12.20 12.24 0.31
C ILE A 54 12.84 12.35 1.71
N LEU A 55 12.85 11.27 2.50
CA LEU A 55 13.46 11.24 3.82
C LEU A 55 14.99 11.30 3.77
N LEU A 56 15.58 10.71 2.74
CA LEU A 56 17.03 10.60 2.57
C LEU A 56 17.65 11.81 1.84
N GLU A 57 16.82 12.66 1.22
CA GLU A 57 17.20 14.01 0.76
C GLU A 57 17.53 14.96 1.92
#